data_AF-A0ABD5QIV9-F1
#
_entry.id   AF-A0ABD5QIV9-F1
#
_cell.length_a   1.000
_cell.length_b   1.000
_cell.length_c   1.000
_cell.angle_alpha   90.00
_cell.angle_beta   90.00
_cell.angle_gamma   90.00
#
_symmetry.space_group_name_H-M   'P 1'
#
loop_
_entity.id
_entity.type
_entity.pdbx_description
1 polymer ?
#
loop_
_entity_poly.entity_id
_entity_poly.type
_entity_poly.pdbx_seq_one_letter_code
_entity_poly.pdbx_strand_id
1 'polypeptide(L)'
;MALQEDGNVLAFAYDYHPGQSFEVVAELEQATTVSSLQEDDETVSEISQPDDYSGYVIRYDIGNGAGITAFLFSRDENLSADDTGSLGEDASMFSPTLNLLSTNLD
;
A
#
# COMPACT_ATOMS: atom_id res chain seq x y z
N MET A 1 -12.98 17.38 -15.70
CA MET A 1 -12.51 17.61 -14.31
C MET A 1 -11.68 16.38 -13.98
N ALA A 2 -10.36 16.51 -13.93
CA ALA A 2 -9.50 15.44 -13.44
C ALA A 2 -9.61 15.45 -11.92
N LEU A 3 -10.06 14.34 -11.33
CA LEU A 3 -9.87 14.11 -9.90
C LEU A 3 -8.35 13.96 -9.75
N GLN A 4 -7.73 14.97 -9.16
CA GLN A 4 -6.42 14.75 -8.55
C GLN A 4 -6.74 13.82 -7.38
N GLU A 5 -6.49 12.53 -7.56
CA GLU A 5 -6.61 11.52 -6.50
C GLU A 5 -5.40 11.68 -5.59
N ASP A 6 -5.36 12.81 -4.87
CA ASP A 6 -4.38 13.07 -3.83
C ASP A 6 -4.50 11.93 -2.78
N GLY A 7 -3.46 11.12 -2.62
CA GLY A 7 -3.34 10.18 -1.51
C GLY A 7 -3.86 8.75 -1.70
N ASN A 8 -3.92 8.21 -2.92
CA ASN A 8 -4.29 6.81 -3.14
C ASN A 8 -3.09 5.87 -2.90
N VAL A 9 -3.29 4.87 -2.05
CA VAL A 9 -2.31 3.84 -1.70
C VAL A 9 -2.87 2.45 -1.99
N LEU A 10 -1.97 1.53 -2.33
CA LEU A 10 -2.28 0.13 -2.55
C LEU A 10 -1.85 -0.69 -1.34
N ALA A 11 -2.70 -1.63 -0.94
CA ALA A 11 -2.40 -2.60 0.12
C ALA A 11 -2.85 -3.99 -0.32
N PHE A 12 -2.20 -5.03 0.18
CA PHE A 12 -2.66 -6.39 -0.05
C PHE A 12 -3.98 -6.65 0.67
N ALA A 13 -4.97 -7.21 -0.03
CA ALA A 13 -6.30 -7.42 0.50
C ALA A 13 -6.33 -8.36 1.73
N TYR A 14 -5.35 -9.26 1.84
CA TYR A 14 -5.24 -10.19 2.97
C TYR A 14 -4.67 -9.55 4.24
N ASP A 15 -3.95 -8.42 4.11
CA ASP A 15 -3.38 -7.64 5.21
C ASP A 15 -4.08 -6.28 5.39
N TYR A 16 -5.13 -6.00 4.61
CA TYR A 16 -5.83 -4.72 4.65
C TYR A 16 -6.76 -4.64 5.87
N HIS A 17 -6.56 -3.62 6.69
CA HIS A 17 -7.40 -3.35 7.86
C HIS A 17 -8.04 -1.94 7.77
N PRO A 18 -9.32 -1.85 7.37
CA PRO A 18 -9.99 -0.56 7.19
C PRO A 18 -10.13 0.21 8.50
N GLY A 19 -9.90 1.52 8.46
CA GLY A 19 -10.01 2.41 9.62
C GLY A 19 -9.01 2.12 10.74
N GLN A 20 -7.95 1.36 10.48
CA GLN A 20 -6.87 1.13 11.44
C GLN A 20 -5.71 2.09 11.22
N SER A 21 -5.16 2.55 12.34
CA SER A 21 -3.94 3.34 12.36
C SER A 21 -2.72 2.45 12.11
N PHE A 22 -1.76 2.99 11.40
CA PHE A 22 -0.49 2.33 11.11
C PHE A 22 0.68 3.27 11.30
N GLU A 23 1.85 2.67 11.54
CA GLU A 23 3.15 3.33 11.57
C GLU A 23 4.02 2.74 10.46
N VAL A 24 4.71 3.59 9.72
CA VAL A 24 5.69 3.19 8.71
C VAL A 24 6.97 2.76 9.42
N VAL A 25 7.27 1.47 9.35
CA VAL A 25 8.47 0.88 9.96
C VAL A 25 9.71 1.15 9.11
N ALA A 26 9.59 1.00 7.79
CA ALA A 26 10.69 1.14 6.85
C ALA A 26 10.18 1.33 5.41
N GLU A 27 11.01 1.94 4.57
CA GLU A 27 10.83 1.93 3.13
C GLU A 27 11.42 0.64 2.52
N LEU A 28 10.74 0.09 1.52
CA LEU A 28 11.22 -1.04 0.74
C LEU A 28 12.13 -0.58 -0.39
N GLU A 29 13.14 -1.39 -0.69
CA GLU A 29 13.93 -1.19 -1.91
C GLU A 29 13.03 -1.26 -3.15
N GLN A 30 13.26 -0.37 -4.11
CA GLN A 30 12.46 -0.27 -5.33
C GLN A 30 12.40 -1.59 -6.11
N ALA A 31 13.48 -2.38 -6.10
CA ALA A 31 13.48 -3.71 -6.72
C ALA A 31 12.49 -4.68 -6.04
N THR A 32 12.37 -4.65 -4.71
CA THR A 32 11.42 -5.46 -3.95
C THR A 32 9.98 -5.00 -4.19
N THR A 33 9.77 -3.69 -4.25
CA THR A 33 8.47 -3.09 -4.59
C THR A 33 8.00 -3.54 -5.97
N VAL A 34 8.85 -3.36 -6.99
CA VAL A 34 8.54 -3.78 -8.37
C VAL A 34 8.24 -5.27 -8.43
N SER A 35 9.07 -6.10 -7.81
CA SER A 35 8.86 -7.55 -7.76
C SER A 35 7.58 -7.96 -7.03
N SER A 36 7.08 -7.14 -6.10
CA SER A 36 5.83 -7.41 -5.37
C SER A 36 4.58 -7.00 -6.16
N LEU A 37 4.73 -6.07 -7.10
CA LEU A 37 3.67 -5.55 -7.97
C LEU A 37 3.65 -6.23 -9.36
N GLN A 38 4.36 -7.34 -9.51
CA GLN A 38 4.46 -8.14 -10.73
C GLN A 38 3.94 -9.56 -10.50
N GLU A 39 3.36 -10.16 -11.52
CA GLU A 39 2.99 -11.58 -11.54
C GLU A 39 3.88 -12.30 -12.57
N ASP A 40 4.62 -13.32 -12.14
CA ASP A 40 5.49 -14.13 -13.03
C ASP A 40 6.50 -13.30 -13.86
N ASP A 41 7.11 -12.28 -13.25
CA ASP A 41 8.04 -11.31 -13.88
C ASP A 41 7.37 -10.39 -14.93
N GLU A 42 6.04 -10.46 -15.09
CA GLU A 42 5.25 -9.59 -15.97
C GLU A 42 4.44 -8.55 -15.17
N THR A 43 4.31 -7.35 -15.72
CA THR A 43 3.43 -6.32 -15.16
C THR A 43 1.98 -6.74 -15.33
N VAL A 44 1.21 -6.72 -14.23
CA VAL A 44 -0.24 -6.96 -14.36
C VAL A 44 -0.90 -5.85 -15.15
N SER A 45 -1.99 -6.17 -15.85
CA SER A 45 -2.69 -5.20 -16.72
C SER A 45 -3.19 -3.95 -15.99
N GLU A 46 -3.36 -4.04 -14.66
CA GLU A 46 -3.79 -2.94 -13.80
C GLU A 46 -2.63 -2.03 -13.37
N ILE A 47 -1.39 -2.53 -13.39
CA ILE A 47 -0.17 -1.80 -13.01
C ILE A 47 0.74 -1.69 -14.23
N SER A 48 0.54 -0.62 -15.01
CA SER A 48 1.36 -0.37 -16.20
C SER A 48 2.83 -0.04 -15.88
N GLN A 49 3.10 0.52 -14.69
CA GLN A 49 4.43 0.96 -14.26
C GLN A 49 4.59 0.70 -12.76
N PRO A 50 5.10 -0.48 -12.37
CA PRO A 50 5.33 -0.82 -10.96
C PRO A 50 6.54 -0.06 -10.38
N ASP A 51 7.46 0.42 -11.21
CA ASP A 51 8.64 1.20 -10.81
C ASP A 51 8.31 2.61 -10.30
N ASP A 52 7.12 3.10 -10.65
CA ASP A 52 6.60 4.40 -10.23
C ASP A 52 6.02 4.35 -8.80
N TYR A 53 5.82 3.14 -8.25
CA TYR A 53 5.37 2.96 -6.89
C TYR A 53 6.55 2.86 -5.93
N SER A 54 6.42 3.56 -4.81
CA SER A 54 7.27 3.43 -3.63
C SER A 54 6.60 2.46 -2.66
N GLY A 55 7.38 1.52 -2.12
CA GLY A 55 6.89 0.49 -1.21
C GLY A 55 7.30 0.81 0.22
N TYR A 56 6.40 0.56 1.15
CA TYR A 56 6.59 0.84 2.57
C TYR A 56 6.13 -0.35 3.38
N VAL A 57 6.85 -0.63 4.45
CA VAL A 57 6.48 -1.61 5.46
C VAL A 57 5.77 -0.85 6.55
N ILE A 58 4.46 -1.10 6.69
CA ILE A 58 3.65 -0.50 7.75
C ILE A 58 3.37 -1.52 8.83
N ARG A 59 3.09 -1.02 10.03
CA ARG A 59 2.67 -1.83 11.16
C ARG A 59 1.40 -1.26 11.75
N TYR A 60 0.35 -2.05 11.76
CA TYR A 60 -0.92 -1.67 12.36
C TYR A 60 -0.84 -1.68 13.89
N ASP A 61 -1.39 -0.62 14.49
CA ASP A 61 -1.59 -0.53 15.92
C ASP A 61 -2.96 -1.11 16.31
N ILE A 62 -3.02 -2.44 16.39
CA ILE A 62 -4.26 -3.17 16.74
C ILE A 62 -4.41 -3.46 18.25
N GLY A 63 -3.58 -2.86 19.10
CA GLY A 63 -3.64 -2.98 20.56
C GLY A 63 -3.25 -4.37 21.13
N ASN A 64 -2.45 -4.36 22.20
CA ASN A 64 -2.11 -5.51 23.08
C ASN A 64 -1.59 -6.79 22.36
N GLY A 65 -0.72 -6.64 21.36
CA GLY A 65 -0.06 -7.74 20.66
C GLY A 65 1.14 -7.29 19.81
N ALA A 66 1.82 -8.22 19.15
CA ALA A 66 2.74 -7.86 18.08
C ALA A 66 1.90 -7.29 16.93
N GLY A 67 1.94 -5.97 16.71
CA GLY A 67 1.21 -5.32 15.62
C GLY A 67 1.44 -6.01 14.28
N ILE A 68 0.40 -6.05 13.43
CA ILE A 68 0.44 -6.74 12.14
C ILE A 68 1.29 -5.92 11.18
N THR A 69 2.29 -6.54 10.57
CA THR A 69 3.09 -5.90 9.53
C THR A 69 2.46 -6.15 8.18
N ALA A 70 2.28 -5.09 7.41
CA ALA A 70 1.72 -5.13 6.06
C ALA A 70 2.58 -4.30 5.11
N PHE A 71 2.38 -4.54 3.82
CA PHE A 71 3.00 -3.74 2.77
C PHE A 71 2.01 -2.74 2.22
N LEU A 72 2.47 -1.50 2.10
CA LEU A 72 1.76 -0.40 1.50
C LEU A 72 2.56 0.10 0.31
N PHE A 73 1.90 0.39 -0.81
CA PHE A 73 2.53 0.96 -1.98
C PHE A 73 1.87 2.28 -2.30
N SER A 74 2.66 3.33 -2.51
CA SER A 74 2.13 4.63 -2.92
C SER A 74 2.86 5.11 -4.16
N ARG A 75 2.12 5.76 -5.05
CA ARG A 75 2.68 6.39 -6.25
C ARG A 75 3.04 7.85 -5.98
N ASP A 76 2.10 8.60 -5.42
CA ASP A 76 2.23 10.04 -5.24
C ASP A 76 2.64 10.44 -3.81
N GLU A 77 2.32 9.61 -2.81
CA GLU A 77 2.66 9.91 -1.40
C GLU A 77 4.06 9.38 -1.05
N ASN A 78 4.89 10.29 -0.53
CA ASN A 78 6.21 9.96 -0.02
C ASN A 78 6.18 9.82 1.50
N LEU A 79 5.85 8.62 1.98
CA LEU A 79 5.86 8.31 3.41
C LEU A 79 7.31 8.11 3.90
N SER A 80 7.59 8.46 5.15
CA SER A 80 8.89 8.24 5.79
C SER A 80 8.78 7.21 6.89
N ALA A 81 9.90 6.57 7.27
CA ALA A 81 9.92 5.76 8.49
C ALA A 81 9.55 6.62 9.71
N ASP A 82 8.83 6.03 10.66
CA ASP A 82 8.21 6.69 11.82
C ASP A 82 6.98 7.55 11.49
N ASP A 83 6.60 7.66 10.20
CA ASP A 83 5.38 8.34 9.81
C ASP A 83 4.16 7.51 10.22
N THR A 84 3.11 8.16 10.71
CA THR A 84 1.89 7.51 11.20
C THR A 84 0.70 8.03 10.43
N GLY A 85 -0.15 7.13 9.94
CA GLY A 85 -1.38 7.46 9.25
C GLY A 85 -2.51 6.51 9.62
N SER A 86 -3.69 6.75 9.07
CA SER A 86 -4.79 5.79 9.13
C SER A 86 -5.23 5.41 7.73
N LEU A 87 -5.55 4.13 7.52
CA LEU A 87 -6.19 3.71 6.28
C LEU A 87 -7.65 4.13 6.29
N GLY A 88 -8.16 4.56 5.14
CA GLY A 88 -9.57 4.84 4.94
C GLY A 88 -10.43 3.62 5.26
N GLU A 89 -11.71 3.85 5.54
CA GLU A 89 -12.67 2.75 5.71
C GLU A 89 -13.07 2.15 4.36
N ASP A 90 -13.00 2.96 3.30
CA ASP A 90 -13.34 2.56 1.94
C ASP A 90 -12.09 2.07 1.18
N ALA A 91 -12.17 0.84 0.68
CA ALA A 91 -11.20 0.30 -0.26
C ALA A 91 -11.92 -0.32 -1.47
N SER A 92 -11.29 -0.19 -2.63
CA SER A 92 -11.77 -0.77 -3.88
C SER A 92 -10.79 -1.83 -4.37
N MET A 93 -11.32 -2.87 -5.02
CA MET A 93 -10.48 -3.90 -5.65
C MET A 93 -9.64 -3.26 -6.76
N PHE A 94 -8.33 -3.23 -6.60
CA PHE A 94 -7.41 -2.68 -7.59
C PHE A 94 -6.91 -3.75 -8.54
N SER A 95 -6.46 -4.89 -8.00
CA SER A 95 -6.03 -6.04 -8.80
C SER A 95 -6.44 -7.36 -8.16
N PRO A 96 -7.42 -8.11 -8.69
CA PRO A 96 -7.81 -9.40 -8.15
C PRO A 96 -6.72 -10.47 -8.38
N THR A 97 -5.86 -10.26 -9.36
CA THR A 97 -4.73 -11.14 -9.70
C THR A 97 -3.66 -11.08 -8.61
N LEU A 98 -3.19 -9.88 -8.25
CA LEU A 98 -2.21 -9.68 -7.17
C LEU A 98 -2.84 -9.55 -5.79
N ASN A 99 -4.17 -9.62 -5.72
CA ASN A 99 -4.94 -9.40 -4.51
C ASN A 99 -4.65 -8.03 -3.86
N LEU A 100 -4.61 -6.97 -4.68
CA LEU A 100 -4.36 -5.60 -4.25
C LEU A 100 -5.66 -4.82 -4.13
N LEU A 101 -5.77 -4.05 -3.06
CA LEU A 101 -6.81 -3.06 -2.82
C LEU A 101 -6.22 -1.66 -2.95
N SER A 102 -7.02 -0.74 -3.46
CA SER A 102 -6.75 0.69 -3.52
C SER A 102 -7.61 1.39 -2.48
N THR A 103 -6.98 2.24 -1.67
CA THR A 103 -7.62 2.99 -0.60
C THR A 103 -6.95 4.35 -0.46
N ASN A 104 -7.52 5.22 0.37
CA ASN A 104 -6.94 6.51 0.71
C ASN A 104 -6.36 6.50 2.11
N LEU A 105 -5.42 7.40 2.36
CA LEU A 105 -4.97 7.74 3.71
C LEU A 105 -5.85 8.85 4.29
N ASP A 106 -6.12 8.79 5.60
CA ASP A 106 -6.79 9.84 6.40
C ASP A 106 -5.82 10.56 7.34
#